data_AF-A0A2E6WT38-F1
#
_entry.id   AF-A0A2E6WT38-F1
#
_cell.length_a   1.000
_cell.length_b   1.000
_cell.length_c   1.000
_cell.angle_alpha   90.00
_cell.angle_beta   90.00
_cell.angle_gamma   90.00
#
_symmetry.space_group_name_H-M   'P 1'
#
loop_
_entity.id
_entity.type
_entity.pdbx_description
1 polymer ?
#
loop_
_entity_poly.entity_id
_entity_poly.type
_entity_poly.pdbx_seq_one_letter_code
_entity_poly.pdbx_strand_id
1 'polypeptide(L)' 'EGGYEDKIVIAHDICSKQRLIKYGGHGYFYIISHIVPRMRSRGFSDDTIDKILIDNPKSILAFTNPS' A
#
# COMPACT_ATOMS: atom_id res chain seq x y z
N GLU A 1 -1.79 -10.88 13.30
CA GLU A 1 -1.74 -12.33 13.57
C GLU A 1 -2.56 -13.06 12.51
N GLY A 2 -2.00 -14.12 11.93
CA GLY A 2 -2.53 -14.86 10.77
C GLY A 2 -1.44 -15.34 9.80
N GLY A 3 -0.23 -14.77 9.85
CA GLY A 3 0.90 -15.18 9.00
C GLY A 3 0.75 -14.82 7.51
N TYR A 4 -0.13 -13.86 7.19
CA TYR A 4 -0.43 -13.44 5.81
C TYR A 4 0.27 -12.16 5.37
N GLU A 5 1.23 -11.67 6.15
CA GLU A 5 1.90 -10.39 5.89
C GLU A 5 2.60 -10.34 4.53
N ASP A 6 3.08 -11.47 4.01
CA ASP A 6 3.71 -11.58 2.68
C ASP A 6 2.70 -11.70 1.51
N LYS A 7 1.39 -11.64 1.81
CA LYS A 7 0.31 -11.88 0.84
C LYS A 7 -0.66 -10.71 0.72
N ILE A 8 -0.31 -9.56 1.31
CA ILE A 8 -1.18 -8.38 1.37
C ILE A 8 -0.55 -7.24 0.58
N VAL A 9 -1.33 -6.65 -0.31
CA VAL A 9 -1.03 -5.37 -0.99
C VAL A 9 -2.21 -4.42 -0.81
N ILE A 10 -1.94 -3.11 -0.89
CA ILE A 10 -2.97 -2.07 -0.77
C ILE A 10 -2.82 -1.03 -1.88
N ALA A 11 -3.93 -0.40 -2.27
CA ALA A 11 -3.97 0.67 -3.26
C ALA A 11 -5.11 1.66 -2.94
N HIS A 12 -5.11 2.82 -3.61
CA HIS A 12 -6.14 3.85 -3.39
C HIS A 12 -7.43 3.63 -4.18
N ASP A 13 -7.37 2.78 -5.21
CA ASP A 13 -8.42 2.59 -6.22
C ASP A 13 -8.95 3.92 -6.79
N ILE A 14 -8.03 4.77 -7.25
CA ILE A 14 -8.38 6.05 -7.87
C ILE A 14 -8.73 5.81 -9.32
N CYS A 15 -10.04 5.80 -9.61
CA CYS A 15 -10.59 5.61 -10.95
C CYS A 15 -11.40 6.81 -11.47
N SER A 16 -11.55 7.89 -10.68
CA SER A 16 -12.33 9.07 -11.05
C SER A 16 -11.65 10.39 -10.66
N LYS A 17 -11.96 11.47 -11.40
CA LYS A 17 -11.34 12.80 -11.20
C LYS A 17 -11.55 13.34 -9.78
N GLN A 18 -12.74 13.19 -9.23
CA GLN A 18 -13.10 13.71 -7.91
C GLN A 18 -12.25 13.11 -6.77
N ARG A 19 -11.56 12.00 -7.00
CA ARG A 19 -10.66 11.38 -6.02
C ARG A 19 -9.26 12.02 -5.96
N LEU A 20 -8.91 12.90 -6.91
CA LEU A 20 -7.63 13.63 -6.91
C LEU A 20 -7.70 14.93 -6.08
N ILE A 21 -6.57 15.34 -5.51
CA ILE A 21 -6.44 16.56 -4.68
C ILE A 21 -6.97 17.80 -5.40
N LYS A 22 -6.66 17.95 -6.70
CA LYS A 22 -7.11 19.08 -7.52
C LYS A 22 -8.64 19.29 -7.48
N TYR A 23 -9.40 18.22 -7.24
CA TYR A 23 -10.86 18.24 -7.20
C TYR A 23 -11.41 17.96 -5.79
N GLY A 24 -10.60 18.15 -4.74
CA GLY A 24 -11.00 17.97 -3.33
C GLY A 24 -10.92 16.52 -2.81
N GLY A 25 -10.41 15.59 -3.60
CA GLY A 25 -10.23 14.19 -3.19
C GLY A 25 -8.94 13.92 -2.42
N HIS A 26 -8.77 12.68 -1.95
CA HIS A 26 -7.62 12.29 -1.13
C HIS A 26 -6.29 12.22 -1.89
N GLY A 27 -6.30 11.94 -3.20
CA GLY A 27 -5.09 11.77 -4.01
C GLY A 27 -4.19 10.59 -3.62
N TYR A 28 -3.12 10.41 -4.39
CA TYR A 28 -2.19 9.28 -4.24
C TYR A 28 -1.28 9.38 -3.00
N PHE A 29 -1.16 10.56 -2.38
CA PHE A 29 -0.34 10.71 -1.18
C PHE A 29 -0.98 10.09 0.08
N TYR A 30 -2.29 9.80 0.04
CA TYR A 30 -3.08 9.49 1.24
C TYR A 30 -2.58 8.27 2.03
N ILE A 31 -2.22 7.17 1.34
CA ILE A 31 -1.67 5.97 2.00
C ILE A 31 -0.40 6.33 2.79
N ILE A 32 0.55 7.02 2.17
CA ILE A 32 1.83 7.36 2.81
C ILE A 32 1.63 8.36 3.96
N SER A 33 0.82 9.40 3.76
CA SER A 33 0.69 10.47 4.76
C SER A 33 -0.30 10.19 5.88
N HIS A 34 -1.23 9.24 5.72
CA HIS A 34 -2.28 8.98 6.71
C HIS A 34 -2.39 7.52 7.12
N ILE A 35 -2.21 6.58 6.20
CA ILE A 35 -2.35 5.15 6.52
C ILE A 35 -1.08 4.61 7.19
N VAL A 36 0.11 4.93 6.67
CA VAL A 36 1.38 4.51 7.29
C VAL A 36 1.51 5.00 8.75
N PRO A 37 1.26 6.28 9.09
CA PRO A 37 1.26 6.70 10.49
C PRO A 37 0.25 5.94 11.36
N ARG A 38 -0.94 5.62 10.83
CA ARG A 38 -1.96 4.84 11.55
C ARG A 38 -1.55 3.37 11.74
N MET A 39 -0.83 2.78 10.79
CA MET A 39 -0.28 1.43 10.93
C MET A 39 0.76 1.42 12.07
N ARG A 40 1.69 2.37 12.07
CA ARG A 40 2.68 2.52 13.15
C ARG A 40 2.02 2.75 14.51
N SER A 41 1.04 3.64 14.59
CA SER A 41 0.32 3.89 15.85
C SER A 41 -0.46 2.68 16.37
N ARG A 42 -0.73 1.69 15.50
CA ARG A 42 -1.38 0.42 15.84
C ARG A 42 -0.37 -0.71 16.09
N GLY A 43 0.93 -0.41 16.13
CA GLY A 43 1.97 -1.37 16.46
C GLY A 43 2.49 -2.21 15.29
N PHE A 44 2.20 -1.83 14.05
CA PHE A 44 2.84 -2.48 12.89
C PHE A 44 4.33 -2.10 12.89
N SER A 45 5.20 -3.09 12.70
CA SER A 45 6.63 -2.85 12.48
C SER A 45 6.86 -2.20 11.11
N ASP A 46 7.98 -1.50 10.98
CA ASP A 46 8.39 -0.96 9.68
C ASP A 46 8.62 -2.11 8.67
N ASP A 47 9.17 -3.26 9.08
CA ASP A 47 9.28 -4.46 8.24
C ASP A 47 7.93 -4.92 7.66
N THR A 48 6.86 -4.97 8.47
CA THR A 48 5.53 -5.34 7.96
C THR A 48 4.97 -4.27 7.01
N ILE A 49 5.25 -2.99 7.27
CA ILE A 49 4.83 -1.89 6.39
C ILE A 49 5.56 -1.99 5.05
N ASP A 50 6.86 -2.26 5.07
CA ASP A 50 7.69 -2.43 3.87
C ASP A 50 7.26 -3.64 3.06
N LYS A 51 6.90 -4.76 3.71
CA LYS A 51 6.27 -5.89 3.01
C LYS A 51 5.03 -5.47 2.22
N ILE A 52 4.13 -4.72 2.86
CA ILE A 52 2.86 -4.30 2.25
C ILE A 52 3.07 -3.30 1.11
N LEU A 53 4.03 -2.37 1.25
CA LEU A 53 4.22 -1.26 0.31
C LEU A 53 5.28 -1.50 -0.76
N ILE A 54 6.24 -2.40 -0.50
CA ILE A 54 7.45 -2.59 -1.31
C ILE A 54 7.58 -4.05 -1.73
N ASP A 55 7.77 -4.97 -0.78
CA ASP A 55 8.21 -6.32 -1.13
C ASP A 55 7.11 -7.16 -1.79
N ASN A 56 5.89 -7.13 -1.26
CA ASN A 56 4.78 -7.88 -1.84
C ASN A 56 4.41 -7.35 -3.24
N PRO A 57 4.23 -6.02 -3.45
CA PRO A 57 4.02 -5.49 -4.80
C PRO A 57 5.16 -5.84 -5.77
N LYS A 58 6.43 -5.75 -5.32
CA LYS A 58 7.58 -6.16 -6.14
C LYS A 58 7.50 -7.63 -6.53
N SER A 59 7.15 -8.50 -5.60
CA SER A 59 7.05 -9.94 -5.86
C SER A 59 5.96 -10.30 -6.86
N ILE A 60 4.80 -9.62 -6.82
CA ILE A 60 3.66 -9.99 -7.68
C ILE A 60 3.64 -9.25 -9.02
N LEU A 61 4.31 -8.09 -9.13
CA LEU A 61 4.29 -7.27 -10.35
C LEU A 61 5.56 -7.38 -11.19
N ALA A 62 6.67 -7.87 -10.63
CA ALA A 62 7.89 -8.07 -11.41
C ALA A 62 7.69 -9.17 -12.46
N PHE A 63 8.16 -8.91 -13.68
CA PHE A 63 8.23 -9.95 -14.70
C PHE A 63 9.25 -11.02 -14.27
N THR A 64 8.82 -12.28 -14.30
CA THR A 64 9.71 -13.42 -14.15
C THR A 64 9.84 -14.13 -15.49
N ASN A 65 10.97 -14.83 -15.69
CA ASN A 65 11.04 -15.76 -16.82
C ASN A 65 9.91 -16.79 -16.69
N PRO A 66 9.23 -17.16 -17.79
CA PRO A 66 8.25 -18.22 -17.75
C PRO A 66 8.91 -19.51 -17.24
N SER A 67 8.24 -20.15 -16.28
CA SER A 67 8.64 -21.42 -15.67
C SER A 67 8.48 -22.58 -16.64
#